data_AF-A0A202DP82-F1
#
_entry.id   AF-A0A202DP82-F1
#
_cell.length_a   1.000
_cell.length_b   1.000
_cell.length_c   1.000
_cell.angle_alpha   90.00
_cell.angle_beta   90.00
_cell.angle_gamma   90.00
#
_symmetry.space_group_name_H-M   'P 1'
#
loop_
_entity.id
_entity.type
_entity.pdbx_description
1 polymer ?
#
loop_
_entity_poly.entity_id
_entity_poly.type
_entity_poly.pdbx_seq_one_letter_code
_entity_poly.pdbx_strand_id
1 'polypeptide(L)'
;MAKIDAPYYPIIYVRGYAMTQSEIEATVSTPYMGFNLGATKVRQDWQGNVKKHIFESPLIRLMKDYGYVDTYSDGAVAKGSLSAKRVFIYRYYDQGDEDFGDGKAPSVKTAASGLNDFILDVKTQVCGDDAAAQSAFKVYLVAHSMGGLVCRCFLQNPQIGQADTKALVDKVFTYATPHNGIDMAGMNTPSFLSMFDMNNFNRKRMADYLNVPAGDWVNTLNGTFDPRRFFCLVGTNHKDYNVAYTLSRRLAGEMSDGLVRIPSAVIQNAPRAFVYRSHSGPYGIVNSEEGYQNLVRFLFGTMKITGILEADALPLPPPIKKLHKDGKDVRASYLFEATVAPRGAFTFKLTERRKETYSAVHRKFDELFTSSNFESRESARSPILFSTFLDERLIHNGKTLVFSVDLGISTTGYEFDGFLGFDHHIPGEYLFRNTVTVRATKSGDSWSIRYILSDESWAESRGRKAKEDADGFYIPLKTTKGFKGKLRLKAEPWS
;
A
#
# COMPACT_ATOMS: atom_id res chain seq x y z
N MET A 1 13.86 33.49 -2.63
CA MET A 1 12.60 32.94 -3.15
C MET A 1 12.66 31.42 -3.03
N ALA A 2 11.56 30.75 -2.69
CA ALA A 2 11.55 29.30 -2.53
C ALA A 2 11.60 28.62 -3.90
N LYS A 3 12.76 28.04 -4.25
CA LYS A 3 12.91 27.26 -5.48
C LYS A 3 12.15 25.93 -5.32
N ILE A 4 11.10 25.74 -6.13
CA ILE A 4 10.39 24.45 -6.22
C ILE A 4 11.13 23.57 -7.22
N ASP A 5 11.78 22.53 -6.70
CA ASP A 5 12.56 21.58 -7.50
C ASP A 5 11.92 20.20 -7.41
N ALA A 6 11.34 19.73 -8.52
CA ALA A 6 10.82 18.36 -8.61
C ALA A 6 11.92 17.32 -8.30
N PRO A 7 11.61 16.21 -7.60
CA PRO A 7 10.30 15.78 -7.14
C PRO A 7 9.96 16.26 -5.71
N TYR A 8 10.51 17.38 -5.25
CA TYR A 8 10.34 17.84 -3.87
C TYR A 8 9.28 18.95 -3.77
N TYR A 9 8.06 18.52 -3.45
CA TYR A 9 6.91 19.39 -3.21
C TYR A 9 6.52 19.42 -1.73
N PRO A 10 5.75 20.43 -1.28
CA PRO A 10 5.10 20.40 0.02
C PRO A 10 4.33 19.10 0.26
N ILE A 11 4.46 18.57 1.47
CA ILE A 11 3.70 17.39 1.91
C ILE A 11 2.62 17.87 2.88
N ILE A 12 1.36 17.54 2.59
CA ILE A 12 0.24 17.77 3.49
C ILE A 12 -0.14 16.43 4.11
N TYR A 13 0.06 16.32 5.42
CA TYR A 13 -0.39 15.18 6.20
C TYR A 13 -1.86 15.35 6.58
N VAL A 14 -2.69 14.38 6.19
CA VAL A 14 -4.13 14.34 6.46
C VAL A 14 -4.42 13.13 7.35
N ARG A 15 -4.43 13.35 8.66
CA ARG A 15 -4.76 12.28 9.62
C ARG A 15 -6.22 11.86 9.49
N GLY A 16 -6.51 10.59 9.74
CA GLY A 16 -7.86 10.06 9.88
C GLY A 16 -8.28 9.81 11.32
N TYR A 17 -9.50 9.29 11.42
CA TYR A 17 -10.34 9.22 12.61
C TYR A 17 -9.68 8.73 13.90
N ALA A 18 -10.03 9.42 14.98
CA ALA A 18 -9.81 9.05 16.36
C ALA A 18 -11.18 8.62 16.93
N MET A 19 -11.25 7.43 17.50
CA MET A 19 -12.45 6.59 17.63
C MET A 19 -13.49 7.09 18.63
N THR A 20 -13.06 7.92 19.56
CA THR A 20 -13.85 8.48 20.65
C THR A 20 -13.52 9.96 20.79
N GLN A 21 -14.37 10.73 21.48
CA GLN A 21 -14.07 12.12 21.82
C GLN A 21 -12.71 12.25 22.53
N SER A 22 -12.42 11.35 23.47
CA SER A 22 -11.12 11.29 24.14
C SER A 22 -9.94 10.98 23.23
N GLU A 23 -10.12 10.18 22.17
CA GLU A 23 -9.07 9.94 21.18
C GLU A 23 -8.90 11.13 20.24
N ILE A 24 -10.00 11.86 19.93
CA ILE A 24 -9.94 13.14 19.21
C ILE A 24 -9.10 14.08 20.06
N GLU A 25 -9.50 14.40 21.29
CA GLU A 25 -8.78 15.26 22.25
C GLU A 25 -7.30 14.90 22.34
N ALA A 26 -6.97 13.61 22.55
CA ALA A 26 -5.58 13.14 22.62
C ALA A 26 -4.81 13.36 21.31
N THR A 27 -5.48 13.28 20.16
CA THR A 27 -4.88 13.55 18.85
C THR A 27 -4.66 15.05 18.65
N VAL A 28 -5.66 15.88 18.94
CA VAL A 28 -5.60 17.35 18.80
C VAL A 28 -4.55 17.95 19.72
N SER A 29 -4.38 17.36 20.90
CA SER A 29 -3.36 17.70 21.90
C SER A 29 -1.91 17.44 21.45
N THR A 30 -1.69 16.90 20.24
CA THR A 30 -0.34 16.73 19.68
C THR A 30 -0.14 17.55 18.41
N PRO A 31 1.01 18.24 18.23
CA PRO A 31 1.22 19.17 17.11
C PRO A 31 1.19 18.46 15.75
N TYR A 32 1.75 17.26 15.67
CA TYR A 32 1.88 16.50 14.42
C TYR A 32 0.80 15.46 14.23
N MET A 33 -0.20 15.42 15.13
CA MET A 33 -1.27 14.44 15.10
C MET A 33 -0.70 13.04 14.85
N GLY A 34 0.27 12.62 15.67
CA GLY A 34 0.91 11.31 15.61
C GLY A 34 1.86 11.01 14.45
N PHE A 35 2.03 11.88 13.45
CA PHE A 35 2.99 11.67 12.37
C PHE A 35 4.47 11.70 12.82
N ASN A 36 4.70 12.26 14.02
CA ASN A 36 5.98 12.28 14.72
C ASN A 36 6.22 11.05 15.62
N LEU A 37 5.27 10.11 15.69
CA LEU A 37 5.42 8.93 16.55
C LEU A 37 6.30 7.88 15.88
N GLY A 38 7.34 7.47 16.61
CA GLY A 38 8.23 6.39 16.24
C GLY A 38 7.84 5.04 16.84
N ALA A 39 8.74 4.07 16.71
CA ALA A 39 8.65 2.76 17.35
C ALA A 39 10.04 2.31 17.83
N THR A 40 10.10 1.64 18.97
CA THR A 40 11.36 1.11 19.54
C THR A 40 11.45 -0.42 19.57
N LYS A 41 10.40 -1.11 19.08
CA LYS A 41 10.24 -2.55 19.20
C LYS A 41 10.50 -3.26 17.86
N VAL A 42 11.47 -4.18 17.81
CA VAL A 42 11.67 -5.15 16.72
C VAL A 42 11.98 -6.53 17.31
N ARG A 43 11.75 -7.59 16.52
CA ARG A 43 11.97 -8.99 16.88
C ARG A 43 13.45 -9.33 17.12
N GLN A 44 13.63 -10.46 17.78
CA GLN A 44 14.85 -11.01 18.38
C GLN A 44 16.10 -10.92 17.49
N ASP A 45 17.25 -10.70 18.11
CA ASP A 45 18.57 -10.81 17.47
C ASP A 45 19.01 -12.27 17.34
N TRP A 46 20.21 -12.49 16.81
CA TRP A 46 20.78 -13.82 16.57
C TRP A 46 20.96 -14.68 17.84
N GLN A 47 20.91 -14.07 19.02
CA GLN A 47 20.97 -14.76 20.32
C GLN A 47 19.57 -15.07 20.88
N GLY A 48 18.50 -14.70 20.16
CA GLY A 48 17.12 -14.83 20.63
C GLY A 48 16.67 -13.70 21.54
N ASN A 49 17.48 -12.64 21.75
CA ASN A 49 17.14 -11.51 22.62
C ASN A 49 16.35 -10.45 21.86
N VAL A 50 15.24 -9.95 22.42
CA VAL A 50 14.52 -8.80 21.84
C VAL A 50 15.43 -7.58 21.88
N LYS A 51 15.90 -7.12 20.72
CA LYS A 51 16.67 -5.88 20.62
C LYS A 51 15.79 -4.69 20.30
N LYS A 52 16.08 -3.59 20.99
CA LYS A 52 15.49 -2.28 20.72
C LYS A 52 15.94 -1.81 19.34
N HIS A 53 15.01 -1.55 18.44
CA HIS A 53 15.27 -0.92 17.15
C HIS A 53 14.51 0.38 17.10
N ILE A 54 15.21 1.48 16.84
CA ILE A 54 14.65 2.83 16.89
C ILE A 54 14.26 3.23 15.47
N PHE A 55 12.96 3.28 15.22
CA PHE A 55 12.36 4.02 14.12
C PHE A 55 11.84 5.35 14.67
N GLU A 56 12.32 6.48 14.16
CA GLU A 56 12.10 7.78 14.79
C GLU A 56 10.72 8.37 14.50
N SER A 57 10.25 8.20 13.27
CA SER A 57 8.93 8.53 12.72
C SER A 57 9.08 8.93 11.25
N PRO A 58 8.01 8.88 10.44
CA PRO A 58 8.06 9.43 9.08
C PRO A 58 8.47 10.90 9.04
N LEU A 59 7.97 11.73 9.97
CA LEU A 59 8.30 13.16 10.02
C LEU A 59 9.80 13.39 10.24
N ILE A 60 10.36 12.83 11.32
CA ILE A 60 11.79 13.03 11.66
C ILE A 60 12.68 12.49 10.54
N ARG A 61 12.31 11.35 9.93
CA ARG A 61 13.08 10.77 8.84
C ARG A 61 13.00 11.59 7.55
N LEU A 62 11.87 12.21 7.21
CA LEU A 62 11.78 13.18 6.11
C LEU A 62 12.70 14.39 6.33
N MET A 63 12.80 14.86 7.57
CA MET A 63 13.70 15.96 7.92
C MET A 63 15.17 15.56 7.75
N LYS A 64 15.56 14.41 8.31
CA LYS A 64 16.94 13.93 8.28
C LYS A 64 17.42 13.47 6.92
N ASP A 65 16.59 12.70 6.21
CA ASP A 65 17.01 12.02 4.98
C ASP A 65 16.81 12.90 3.73
N TYR A 66 15.84 13.83 3.76
CA TYR A 66 15.44 14.62 2.58
C TYR A 66 15.46 16.15 2.80
N GLY A 67 15.77 16.60 4.02
CA GLY A 67 15.86 18.03 4.36
C GLY A 67 14.50 18.73 4.39
N TYR A 68 13.42 18.00 4.68
CA TYR A 68 12.13 18.64 4.97
C TYR A 68 12.20 19.37 6.31
N VAL A 69 11.38 20.41 6.47
CA VAL A 69 11.14 21.07 7.75
C VAL A 69 9.67 20.93 8.15
N ASP A 70 9.35 21.01 9.43
CA ASP A 70 7.96 21.04 9.88
C ASP A 70 7.34 22.44 9.73
N THR A 71 6.04 22.58 10.00
CA THR A 71 5.28 23.83 9.80
C THR A 71 5.27 24.76 11.02
N TYR A 72 5.82 24.38 12.16
CA TYR A 72 5.73 25.17 13.38
C TYR A 72 7.00 25.97 13.69
N SER A 73 6.86 27.12 14.34
CA SER A 73 7.94 27.93 14.91
C SER A 73 7.41 28.67 16.14
N ASP A 74 8.18 28.68 17.23
CA ASP A 74 7.88 29.47 18.44
C ASP A 74 6.47 29.23 19.02
N GLY A 75 6.01 27.97 18.97
CA GLY A 75 4.69 27.58 19.48
C GLY A 75 3.50 27.94 18.59
N ALA A 76 3.74 28.44 17.37
CA ALA A 76 2.71 28.78 16.39
C ALA A 76 2.93 28.10 15.04
N VAL A 77 1.89 28.10 14.20
CA VAL A 77 2.03 27.81 12.76
C VAL A 77 2.91 28.89 12.16
N ALA A 78 4.02 28.51 11.51
CA ALA A 78 4.92 29.43 10.86
C ALA A 78 4.17 30.25 9.80
N LYS A 79 4.33 31.57 9.83
CA LYS A 79 3.71 32.52 8.89
C LYS A 79 4.75 33.13 7.97
N GLY A 80 4.28 33.68 6.85
CA GLY A 80 5.14 34.34 5.86
C GLY A 80 5.60 33.40 4.75
N SER A 81 6.71 33.76 4.10
CA SER A 81 7.26 32.97 2.99
C SER A 81 7.93 31.71 3.51
N LEU A 82 7.42 30.54 3.10
CA LEU A 82 7.88 29.23 3.55
C LEU A 82 8.59 28.46 2.42
N SER A 83 9.54 27.61 2.80
CA SER A 83 10.22 26.70 1.86
C SER A 83 9.29 25.58 1.36
N ALA A 84 9.41 25.20 0.08
CA ALA A 84 8.62 24.13 -0.53
C ALA A 84 8.86 22.74 0.10
N LYS A 85 10.09 22.46 0.58
CA LYS A 85 10.40 21.23 1.34
C LYS A 85 9.88 21.32 2.77
N ARG A 86 8.57 21.32 2.94
CA ARG A 86 7.91 21.43 4.25
C ARG A 86 6.78 20.42 4.40
N VAL A 87 6.61 19.92 5.62
CA VAL A 87 5.51 19.03 6.01
C VAL A 87 4.46 19.83 6.78
N PHE A 88 3.32 20.03 6.15
CA PHE A 88 2.14 20.68 6.71
C PHE A 88 1.21 19.64 7.33
N ILE A 89 0.57 20.00 8.44
CA ILE A 89 -0.44 19.17 9.10
C ILE A 89 -1.80 19.81 8.84
N TYR A 90 -2.69 19.12 8.12
CA TYR A 90 -4.05 19.59 7.93
C TYR A 90 -4.90 19.21 9.14
N ARG A 91 -5.02 20.15 10.08
CA ARG A 91 -5.62 19.95 11.41
C ARG A 91 -7.13 20.12 11.45
N TYR A 92 -7.85 19.53 10.51
CA TYR A 92 -9.32 19.66 10.44
C TYR A 92 -10.06 19.09 11.67
N TYR A 93 -9.40 18.23 12.46
CA TYR A 93 -9.96 17.71 13.71
C TYR A 93 -9.99 18.73 14.84
N ASP A 94 -9.29 19.87 14.73
CA ASP A 94 -9.35 20.92 15.74
C ASP A 94 -10.80 21.40 15.96
N GLN A 95 -11.66 21.33 14.94
CA GLN A 95 -13.10 21.63 15.08
C GLN A 95 -13.86 20.65 16.00
N GLY A 96 -13.43 19.38 16.05
CA GLY A 96 -14.09 18.37 16.87
C GLY A 96 -13.72 18.42 18.35
N ASP A 97 -12.74 19.24 18.72
CA ASP A 97 -12.33 19.49 20.09
C ASP A 97 -13.25 20.52 20.75
N GLU A 98 -13.50 20.40 22.06
CA GLU A 98 -14.32 21.38 22.79
C GLU A 98 -13.56 22.68 23.12
N ASP A 99 -12.24 22.61 23.27
CA ASP A 99 -11.40 23.78 23.60
C ASP A 99 -11.01 24.56 22.34
N PHE A 100 -10.77 23.87 21.23
CA PHE A 100 -10.35 24.48 19.96
C PHE A 100 -11.50 24.69 18.96
N GLY A 101 -12.63 24.01 19.13
CA GLY A 101 -13.69 23.88 18.14
C GLY A 101 -15.11 24.01 18.70
N ASP A 102 -16.06 23.32 18.08
CA ASP A 102 -17.48 23.28 18.49
C ASP A 102 -17.88 21.92 19.10
N GLY A 103 -16.88 21.07 19.39
CA GLY A 103 -17.07 19.70 19.87
C GLY A 103 -17.66 18.73 18.83
N LYS A 104 -17.84 19.16 17.56
CA LYS A 104 -18.42 18.32 16.51
C LYS A 104 -17.40 18.04 15.42
N ALA A 105 -17.01 16.77 15.32
CA ALA A 105 -16.14 16.33 14.26
C ALA A 105 -16.75 16.66 12.88
N PRO A 106 -15.99 17.30 11.96
CA PRO A 106 -16.51 17.70 10.66
C PRO A 106 -16.85 16.48 9.80
N SER A 107 -17.88 16.63 8.96
CA SER A 107 -18.21 15.63 7.94
C SER A 107 -17.05 15.48 6.94
N VAL A 108 -16.99 14.34 6.23
CA VAL A 108 -15.98 14.14 5.17
C VAL A 108 -16.05 15.23 4.09
N LYS A 109 -17.26 15.68 3.72
CA LYS A 109 -17.44 16.78 2.75
C LYS A 109 -16.88 18.09 3.30
N THR A 110 -17.18 18.43 4.56
CA THR A 110 -16.66 19.65 5.23
C THR A 110 -15.14 19.64 5.33
N ALA A 111 -14.56 18.53 5.79
CA ALA A 111 -13.11 18.38 5.88
C ALA A 111 -12.44 18.44 4.49
N ALA A 112 -13.09 17.92 3.45
CA ALA A 112 -12.58 17.98 2.08
C ALA A 112 -12.68 19.39 1.48
N SER A 113 -13.71 20.17 1.81
CA SER A 113 -13.77 21.60 1.47
C SER A 113 -12.65 22.38 2.15
N GLY A 114 -12.42 22.18 3.45
CA GLY A 114 -11.30 22.85 4.11
C GLY A 114 -9.93 22.42 3.56
N LEU A 115 -9.79 21.21 3.01
CA LEU A 115 -8.55 20.76 2.36
C LEU A 115 -8.27 21.55 1.08
N ASN A 116 -9.32 21.94 0.33
CA ASN A 116 -9.17 22.85 -0.82
C ASN A 116 -8.52 24.17 -0.36
N ASP A 117 -9.08 24.79 0.67
CA ASP A 117 -8.64 26.09 1.15
C ASP A 117 -7.22 26.00 1.73
N PHE A 118 -6.94 24.93 2.47
CA PHE A 118 -5.60 24.67 3.01
C PHE A 118 -4.54 24.51 1.91
N ILE A 119 -4.85 23.86 0.79
CA ILE A 119 -3.90 23.75 -0.34
C ILE A 119 -3.62 25.13 -0.95
N LEU A 120 -4.62 25.99 -1.08
CA LEU A 120 -4.46 27.34 -1.59
C LEU A 120 -3.63 28.22 -0.64
N ASP A 121 -3.81 28.06 0.67
CA ASP A 121 -3.00 28.72 1.69
C ASP A 121 -1.54 28.27 1.63
N VAL A 122 -1.29 26.95 1.51
CA VAL A 122 0.07 26.41 1.34
C VAL A 122 0.71 26.95 0.06
N LYS A 123 -0.03 27.00 -1.06
CA LYS A 123 0.46 27.60 -2.31
C LYS A 123 0.86 29.06 -2.11
N THR A 124 0.01 29.84 -1.44
CA THR A 124 0.26 31.25 -1.18
C THR A 124 1.50 31.45 -0.30
N GLN A 125 1.64 30.67 0.79
CA GLN A 125 2.77 30.76 1.70
C GLN A 125 4.10 30.32 1.06
N VAL A 126 4.07 29.32 0.18
CA VAL A 126 5.27 28.79 -0.46
C VAL A 126 5.70 29.65 -1.66
N CYS A 127 4.77 30.07 -2.50
CA CYS A 127 5.07 30.75 -3.76
C CYS A 127 5.04 32.28 -3.64
N GLY A 128 4.22 32.86 -2.76
CA GLY A 128 3.91 34.29 -2.81
C GLY A 128 3.49 34.73 -4.22
N ASP A 129 4.01 35.86 -4.68
CA ASP A 129 3.73 36.42 -6.02
C ASP A 129 4.67 35.89 -7.13
N ASP A 130 5.53 34.91 -6.84
CA ASP A 130 6.45 34.34 -7.83
C ASP A 130 5.68 33.47 -8.84
N ALA A 131 5.47 33.99 -10.05
CA ALA A 131 4.76 33.31 -11.13
C ALA A 131 5.39 31.97 -11.54
N ALA A 132 6.73 31.86 -11.51
CA ALA A 132 7.41 30.61 -11.85
C ALA A 132 7.17 29.56 -10.76
N ALA A 133 7.26 29.96 -9.48
CA ALA A 133 6.92 29.08 -8.37
C ALA A 133 5.44 28.68 -8.38
N GLN A 134 4.52 29.61 -8.64
CA GLN A 134 3.08 29.31 -8.74
C GLN A 134 2.77 28.31 -9.86
N SER A 135 3.47 28.40 -10.99
CA SER A 135 3.31 27.49 -12.13
C SER A 135 3.91 26.10 -11.85
N ALA A 136 5.07 26.04 -11.18
CA ALA A 136 5.73 24.80 -10.80
C ALA A 136 5.11 24.12 -9.57
N PHE A 137 4.21 24.80 -8.85
CA PHE A 137 3.67 24.33 -7.59
C PHE A 137 2.83 23.06 -7.74
N LYS A 138 3.15 22.10 -6.89
CA LYS A 138 2.37 20.90 -6.65
C LYS A 138 2.38 20.58 -5.17
N VAL A 139 1.52 19.66 -4.73
CA VAL A 139 1.51 19.13 -3.37
C VAL A 139 1.39 17.61 -3.35
N TYR A 140 1.95 17.00 -2.31
CA TYR A 140 1.71 15.62 -1.95
C TYR A 140 0.70 15.52 -0.83
N LEU A 141 -0.29 14.64 -0.97
CA LEU A 141 -1.22 14.29 0.10
C LEU A 141 -0.78 12.97 0.74
N VAL A 142 -0.48 12.99 2.03
CA VAL A 142 -0.11 11.79 2.79
C VAL A 142 -1.16 11.58 3.85
N ALA A 143 -2.00 10.58 3.66
CA ALA A 143 -3.19 10.40 4.47
C ALA A 143 -3.17 9.10 5.25
N HIS A 144 -3.79 9.09 6.42
CA HIS A 144 -3.97 7.90 7.25
C HIS A 144 -5.45 7.64 7.50
N SER A 145 -5.88 6.38 7.48
CA SER A 145 -7.24 5.96 7.81
C SER A 145 -8.30 6.81 7.07
N MET A 146 -9.30 7.37 7.77
CA MET A 146 -10.34 8.24 7.21
C MET A 146 -9.80 9.46 6.45
N GLY A 147 -8.59 9.95 6.75
CA GLY A 147 -8.00 11.08 6.03
C GLY A 147 -7.83 10.81 4.54
N GLY A 148 -7.66 9.54 4.15
CA GLY A 148 -7.64 9.16 2.73
C GLY A 148 -9.02 9.29 2.06
N LEU A 149 -10.12 9.19 2.81
CA LEU A 149 -11.48 9.45 2.33
C LEU A 149 -11.73 10.95 2.18
N VAL A 150 -11.17 11.78 3.04
CA VAL A 150 -11.15 13.25 2.89
C VAL A 150 -10.42 13.64 1.60
N CYS A 151 -9.21 13.09 1.38
CA CYS A 151 -8.46 13.31 0.13
C CYS A 151 -9.25 12.88 -1.10
N ARG A 152 -9.90 11.70 -1.04
CA ARG A 152 -10.74 11.21 -2.14
C ARG A 152 -11.98 12.06 -2.37
N CYS A 153 -12.67 12.50 -1.31
CA CYS A 153 -13.83 13.38 -1.44
C CYS A 153 -13.44 14.70 -2.14
N PHE A 154 -12.32 15.31 -1.73
CA PHE A 154 -11.78 16.50 -2.37
C PHE A 154 -11.47 16.27 -3.86
N LEU A 155 -10.78 15.17 -4.19
CA LEU A 155 -10.39 14.87 -5.57
C LEU A 155 -11.57 14.47 -6.47
N GLN A 156 -12.52 13.69 -5.96
CA GLN A 156 -13.55 13.03 -6.75
C GLN A 156 -14.88 13.80 -6.81
N ASN A 157 -15.26 14.49 -5.73
CA ASN A 157 -16.58 15.09 -5.65
C ASN A 157 -16.61 16.44 -6.40
N PRO A 158 -17.43 16.61 -7.45
CA PRO A 158 -17.48 17.83 -8.24
C PRO A 158 -18.05 19.03 -7.46
N GLN A 159 -18.76 18.79 -6.35
CA GLN A 159 -19.30 19.84 -5.48
C GLN A 159 -18.27 20.35 -4.45
N ILE A 160 -17.10 19.70 -4.34
CA ILE A 160 -16.07 20.01 -3.34
C ILE A 160 -14.79 20.44 -4.04
N GLY A 161 -14.29 21.63 -3.70
CA GLY A 161 -13.05 22.18 -4.22
C GLY A 161 -13.08 22.57 -5.70
N GLN A 162 -12.16 23.43 -6.10
CA GLN A 162 -12.04 23.88 -7.49
C GLN A 162 -11.18 22.92 -8.32
N ALA A 163 -11.47 22.79 -9.62
CA ALA A 163 -10.71 21.92 -10.52
C ALA A 163 -9.21 22.28 -10.54
N ASP A 164 -8.90 23.58 -10.53
CA ASP A 164 -7.53 24.08 -10.53
C ASP A 164 -6.78 23.69 -9.24
N THR A 165 -7.44 23.75 -8.08
CA THR A 165 -6.84 23.29 -6.81
C THR A 165 -6.59 21.79 -6.82
N LYS A 166 -7.53 20.99 -7.36
CA LYS A 166 -7.35 19.53 -7.48
C LYS A 166 -6.15 19.19 -8.37
N ALA A 167 -5.94 19.96 -9.44
CA ALA A 167 -4.80 19.81 -10.35
C ALA A 167 -3.43 20.12 -9.70
N LEU A 168 -3.40 20.76 -8.53
CA LEU A 168 -2.17 20.96 -7.75
C LEU A 168 -1.71 19.69 -7.04
N VAL A 169 -2.58 18.70 -6.83
CA VAL A 169 -2.20 17.43 -6.18
C VAL A 169 -1.43 16.57 -7.16
N ASP A 170 -0.17 16.29 -6.83
CA ASP A 170 0.69 15.47 -7.68
C ASP A 170 0.57 13.98 -7.34
N LYS A 171 0.71 13.60 -6.06
CA LYS A 171 0.59 12.21 -5.61
C LYS A 171 -0.15 12.12 -4.29
N VAL A 172 -0.86 11.01 -4.10
CA VAL A 172 -1.56 10.67 -2.86
C VAL A 172 -1.00 9.36 -2.31
N PHE A 173 -0.56 9.36 -1.06
CA PHE A 173 -0.14 8.15 -0.35
C PHE A 173 -1.09 7.90 0.82
N THR A 174 -1.63 6.69 0.91
CA THR A 174 -2.58 6.32 1.98
C THR A 174 -2.05 5.20 2.87
N TYR A 175 -2.09 5.42 4.18
CA TYR A 175 -1.86 4.43 5.22
C TYR A 175 -3.20 3.86 5.68
N ALA A 176 -3.48 2.59 5.37
CA ALA A 176 -4.62 1.85 5.90
C ALA A 176 -6.00 2.53 5.74
N THR A 177 -6.22 3.29 4.67
CA THR A 177 -7.52 3.93 4.42
C THR A 177 -8.58 2.89 4.03
N PRO A 178 -9.77 2.89 4.65
CA PRO A 178 -10.88 2.01 4.28
C PRO A 178 -11.57 2.48 2.98
N HIS A 179 -10.87 2.35 1.86
CA HIS A 179 -11.32 2.77 0.53
C HIS A 179 -12.65 2.13 0.07
N ASN A 180 -12.97 0.93 0.57
CA ASN A 180 -14.25 0.25 0.33
C ASN A 180 -15.14 0.15 1.58
N GLY A 181 -14.94 1.02 2.56
CA GLY A 181 -15.66 1.00 3.82
C GLY A 181 -15.20 -0.11 4.76
N ILE A 182 -15.88 -0.21 5.89
CA ILE A 182 -15.63 -1.21 6.92
C ILE A 182 -16.86 -2.13 6.95
N ASP A 183 -16.67 -3.41 6.66
CA ASP A 183 -17.73 -4.41 6.70
C ASP A 183 -18.04 -4.81 8.14
N MET A 184 -19.32 -4.80 8.48
CA MET A 184 -19.80 -5.38 9.73
C MET A 184 -20.75 -6.51 9.38
N ALA A 185 -20.26 -7.74 9.55
CA ALA A 185 -21.01 -8.95 9.23
C ALA A 185 -22.18 -9.15 10.20
N GLY A 186 -23.31 -8.46 9.97
CA GLY A 186 -24.65 -8.81 10.44
C GLY A 186 -24.89 -8.97 11.95
N MET A 187 -23.95 -8.61 12.82
CA MET A 187 -24.08 -8.78 14.28
C MET A 187 -24.39 -7.46 14.99
N ASN A 188 -25.12 -7.56 16.10
CA ASN A 188 -25.49 -6.43 16.98
C ASN A 188 -24.27 -5.54 17.26
N THR A 189 -24.42 -4.25 16.98
CA THR A 189 -23.39 -3.22 17.06
C THR A 189 -22.85 -3.08 18.48
N PRO A 190 -21.57 -3.41 18.74
CA PRO A 190 -20.92 -3.05 19.98
C PRO A 190 -20.86 -1.53 20.15
N SER A 191 -20.99 -1.03 21.38
CA SER A 191 -21.02 0.41 21.69
C SER A 191 -19.82 1.19 21.18
N PHE A 192 -18.65 0.56 21.04
CA PHE A 192 -17.49 1.23 20.47
C PHE A 192 -17.68 1.55 18.99
N LEU A 193 -18.41 0.75 18.21
CA LEU A 193 -18.67 1.00 16.78
C LEU A 193 -19.70 2.11 16.57
N SER A 194 -20.69 2.26 17.44
CA SER A 194 -21.55 3.46 17.44
C SER A 194 -20.79 4.75 17.73
N MET A 195 -19.59 4.68 18.32
CA MET A 195 -18.73 5.85 18.50
C MET A 195 -18.09 6.33 17.19
N PHE A 196 -18.02 5.53 16.10
CA PHE A 196 -17.23 5.84 14.89
C PHE A 196 -17.90 6.76 13.85
N ASP A 197 -19.06 7.36 14.14
CA ASP A 197 -19.99 7.85 13.10
C ASP A 197 -20.03 6.86 11.92
N MET A 198 -20.50 5.63 12.20
CA MET A 198 -20.53 4.46 11.28
C MET A 198 -20.98 4.79 9.86
N ASN A 199 -21.78 5.85 9.74
CA ASN A 199 -22.25 6.40 8.49
C ASN A 199 -21.10 6.75 7.52
N ASN A 200 -19.95 7.24 7.99
CA ASN A 200 -18.84 7.64 7.11
C ASN A 200 -18.19 6.48 6.36
N PHE A 201 -18.26 5.26 6.90
CA PHE A 201 -17.67 4.04 6.30
C PHE A 201 -18.71 3.12 5.66
N ASN A 202 -19.99 3.51 5.69
CA ASN A 202 -21.05 2.79 5.00
C ASN A 202 -20.98 3.07 3.48
N ARG A 203 -20.89 2.02 2.66
CA ARG A 203 -20.73 2.15 1.20
C ARG A 203 -21.77 3.04 0.52
N LYS A 204 -23.02 3.06 1.00
CA LYS A 204 -24.06 3.93 0.43
C LYS A 204 -23.76 5.40 0.66
N ARG A 205 -23.33 5.78 1.87
CA ARG A 205 -22.92 7.17 2.17
C ARG A 205 -21.58 7.51 1.54
N MET A 206 -20.65 6.56 1.48
CA MET A 206 -19.39 6.72 0.73
C MET A 206 -19.65 7.04 -0.74
N ALA A 207 -20.58 6.33 -1.39
CA ALA A 207 -20.96 6.58 -2.77
C ALA A 207 -21.41 8.03 -2.99
N ASP A 208 -22.22 8.58 -2.08
CA ASP A 208 -22.65 9.99 -2.11
C ASP A 208 -21.47 10.95 -1.98
N TYR A 209 -20.71 10.91 -0.88
CA TYR A 209 -19.68 11.93 -0.69
C TYR A 209 -18.45 11.76 -1.59
N LEU A 210 -18.18 10.56 -2.11
CA LEU A 210 -17.11 10.32 -3.08
C LEU A 210 -17.57 10.54 -4.52
N ASN A 211 -18.86 10.74 -4.76
CA ASN A 211 -19.46 10.83 -6.08
C ASN A 211 -19.07 9.64 -6.98
N VAL A 212 -19.33 8.43 -6.49
CA VAL A 212 -19.13 7.17 -7.23
C VAL A 212 -20.45 6.39 -7.29
N PRO A 213 -20.64 5.50 -8.28
CA PRO A 213 -21.85 4.66 -8.32
C PRO A 213 -22.03 3.87 -7.03
N ALA A 214 -23.26 3.88 -6.50
CA ALA A 214 -23.60 3.03 -5.38
C ALA A 214 -23.55 1.55 -5.80
N GLY A 215 -23.00 0.71 -4.94
CA GLY A 215 -22.89 -0.72 -5.18
C GLY A 215 -22.04 -1.41 -4.12
N ASP A 216 -21.66 -2.65 -4.41
CA ASP A 216 -20.85 -3.48 -3.51
C ASP A 216 -19.42 -2.95 -3.35
N TRP A 217 -18.96 -2.12 -4.30
CA TRP A 217 -17.63 -1.56 -4.32
C TRP A 217 -17.65 -0.05 -4.62
N VAL A 218 -17.00 0.72 -3.76
CA VAL A 218 -16.85 2.18 -3.84
C VAL A 218 -15.37 2.60 -3.87
N ASN A 219 -14.47 1.69 -4.18
CA ASN A 219 -13.02 1.89 -4.18
C ASN A 219 -12.42 2.29 -5.54
N THR A 220 -13.23 2.92 -6.40
CA THR A 220 -12.79 3.53 -7.65
C THR A 220 -12.50 5.02 -7.47
N LEU A 221 -11.58 5.57 -8.27
CA LEU A 221 -11.37 7.02 -8.40
C LEU A 221 -12.28 7.66 -9.47
N ASN A 222 -13.10 6.85 -10.14
CA ASN A 222 -14.09 7.29 -11.13
C ASN A 222 -13.50 8.21 -12.24
N GLY A 223 -12.25 7.94 -12.64
CA GLY A 223 -11.54 8.72 -13.68
C GLY A 223 -11.13 10.15 -13.29
N THR A 224 -11.40 10.59 -12.06
CA THR A 224 -11.13 11.98 -11.61
C THR A 224 -9.68 12.23 -11.17
N PHE A 225 -8.92 11.16 -10.92
CA PHE A 225 -7.50 11.22 -10.56
C PHE A 225 -6.78 9.98 -11.09
N ASP A 226 -5.52 10.13 -11.54
CA ASP A 226 -4.74 9.02 -12.10
C ASP A 226 -4.44 7.98 -11.00
N PRO A 227 -4.97 6.74 -11.10
CA PRO A 227 -4.71 5.69 -10.12
C PRO A 227 -3.23 5.38 -9.94
N ARG A 228 -2.39 5.61 -10.97
CA ARG A 228 -0.93 5.39 -10.86
C ARG A 228 -0.28 6.32 -9.84
N ARG A 229 -0.85 7.51 -9.63
CA ARG A 229 -0.38 8.53 -8.65
C ARG A 229 -1.11 8.43 -7.30
N PHE A 230 -1.82 7.33 -7.05
CA PHE A 230 -2.49 7.06 -5.77
C PHE A 230 -1.97 5.75 -5.17
N PHE A 231 -1.20 5.80 -4.08
CA PHE A 231 -0.61 4.61 -3.46
C PHE A 231 -1.40 4.14 -2.24
N CYS A 232 -1.66 2.83 -2.17
CA CYS A 232 -2.30 2.18 -1.02
C CYS A 232 -1.31 1.32 -0.23
N LEU A 233 -0.93 1.77 0.97
CA LEU A 233 -0.21 0.95 1.92
C LEU A 233 -1.20 0.22 2.84
N VAL A 234 -1.16 -1.11 2.80
CA VAL A 234 -2.15 -1.99 3.44
C VAL A 234 -1.50 -2.73 4.60
N GLY A 235 -2.08 -2.62 5.80
CA GLY A 235 -1.70 -3.42 6.95
C GLY A 235 -2.30 -4.82 6.90
N THR A 236 -1.59 -5.81 7.46
CA THR A 236 -2.03 -7.22 7.48
C THR A 236 -1.90 -7.87 8.87
N ASN A 237 -1.60 -7.07 9.91
CA ASN A 237 -1.43 -7.58 11.27
C ASN A 237 -2.62 -7.22 12.16
N HIS A 238 -3.64 -8.08 12.14
CA HIS A 238 -4.79 -7.98 13.04
C HIS A 238 -4.47 -8.31 14.51
N LYS A 239 -3.37 -9.06 14.77
CA LYS A 239 -3.05 -9.59 16.10
C LYS A 239 -2.51 -8.55 17.07
N ASP A 240 -1.82 -7.53 16.56
CA ASP A 240 -1.19 -6.50 17.38
C ASP A 240 -2.04 -5.22 17.54
N TYR A 241 -3.26 -5.19 17.00
CA TYR A 241 -4.20 -4.09 17.20
C TYR A 241 -4.92 -4.25 18.55
N ASN A 242 -4.48 -3.53 19.58
CA ASN A 242 -5.02 -3.58 20.95
C ASN A 242 -6.00 -2.42 21.27
N VAL A 243 -6.20 -1.47 20.35
CA VAL A 243 -6.88 -0.19 20.65
C VAL A 243 -8.38 -0.36 20.94
N ALA A 244 -8.96 -1.55 20.73
CA ALA A 244 -10.35 -1.85 21.08
C ALA A 244 -10.53 -3.31 21.55
N TYR A 245 -9.92 -3.67 22.69
CA TYR A 245 -10.05 -4.96 23.45
C TYR A 245 -10.84 -6.07 22.72
N THR A 246 -10.14 -7.08 22.17
CA THR A 246 -10.61 -8.39 21.66
C THR A 246 -11.72 -8.43 20.58
N LEU A 247 -12.59 -7.42 20.48
CA LEU A 247 -13.83 -7.44 19.69
C LEU A 247 -13.64 -6.91 18.26
N SER A 248 -12.85 -5.85 18.08
CA SER A 248 -12.48 -5.31 16.74
C SER A 248 -11.82 -6.37 15.85
N ARG A 249 -10.93 -7.19 16.44
CA ARG A 249 -10.25 -8.32 15.76
C ARG A 249 -11.22 -9.36 15.20
N ARG A 250 -12.28 -9.66 15.94
CA ARG A 250 -13.29 -10.66 15.54
C ARG A 250 -14.17 -10.15 14.40
N LEU A 251 -14.39 -8.84 14.30
CA LEU A 251 -15.29 -8.23 13.32
C LEU A 251 -14.63 -7.96 11.97
N ALA A 252 -13.37 -7.51 11.94
CA ALA A 252 -12.63 -7.30 10.69
C ALA A 252 -12.15 -8.64 10.06
N GLY A 253 -12.00 -9.69 10.88
CA GLY A 253 -11.46 -10.98 10.46
C GLY A 253 -9.94 -10.98 10.25
N GLU A 254 -9.37 -12.16 10.05
CA GLU A 254 -7.90 -12.36 10.00
C GLU A 254 -7.22 -11.67 8.81
N MET A 255 -7.97 -11.41 7.73
CA MET A 255 -7.55 -10.65 6.55
C MET A 255 -7.68 -9.13 6.75
N SER A 256 -7.06 -8.58 7.80
CA SER A 256 -7.12 -7.16 8.16
C SER A 256 -5.87 -6.67 8.89
N ASP A 257 -5.78 -5.36 9.10
CA ASP A 257 -4.82 -4.71 10.01
C ASP A 257 -5.34 -4.57 11.46
N GLY A 258 -6.46 -5.25 11.77
CA GLY A 258 -7.18 -5.16 13.03
C GLY A 258 -8.40 -4.24 12.99
N LEU A 259 -8.54 -3.41 11.95
CA LEU A 259 -9.70 -2.55 11.73
C LEU A 259 -10.22 -2.64 10.29
N VAL A 260 -9.34 -2.45 9.31
CA VAL A 260 -9.66 -2.39 7.89
C VAL A 260 -9.28 -3.69 7.21
N ARG A 261 -10.26 -4.30 6.52
CA ARG A 261 -10.04 -5.50 5.72
C ARG A 261 -9.10 -5.20 4.56
N ILE A 262 -8.20 -6.14 4.25
CA ILE A 262 -7.29 -6.10 3.10
C ILE A 262 -7.99 -5.70 1.78
N PRO A 263 -9.13 -6.33 1.37
CA PRO A 263 -9.83 -5.93 0.15
C PRO A 263 -10.46 -4.53 0.23
N SER A 264 -10.72 -4.01 1.42
CA SER A 264 -11.24 -2.65 1.60
C SER A 264 -10.16 -1.58 1.62
N ALA A 265 -8.90 -1.94 1.83
CA ALA A 265 -7.78 -1.01 1.97
C ALA A 265 -7.12 -0.61 0.63
N VAL A 266 -7.77 -0.87 -0.50
CA VAL A 266 -7.16 -0.71 -1.84
C VAL A 266 -8.08 0.03 -2.81
N ILE A 267 -7.48 0.91 -3.62
CA ILE A 267 -8.12 1.54 -4.78
C ILE A 267 -7.93 0.65 -6.02
N GLN A 268 -8.92 0.62 -6.92
CA GLN A 268 -8.82 -0.09 -8.19
C GLN A 268 -7.69 0.50 -9.06
N ASN A 269 -6.87 -0.36 -9.68
CA ASN A 269 -5.75 0.01 -10.55
C ASN A 269 -4.61 0.83 -9.89
N ALA A 270 -4.73 1.17 -8.61
CA ALA A 270 -3.69 1.83 -7.84
C ALA A 270 -2.55 0.86 -7.45
N PRO A 271 -1.27 1.33 -7.47
CA PRO A 271 -0.17 0.62 -6.86
C PRO A 271 -0.41 0.42 -5.37
N ARG A 272 0.01 -0.73 -4.86
CA ARG A 272 -0.22 -1.12 -3.47
C ARG A 272 0.92 -1.98 -2.93
N ALA A 273 1.17 -1.83 -1.64
CA ALA A 273 2.06 -2.68 -0.87
C ALA A 273 1.36 -3.17 0.39
N PHE A 274 1.72 -4.38 0.82
CA PHE A 274 1.17 -5.03 2.01
C PHE A 274 2.28 -5.18 3.04
N VAL A 275 2.03 -4.77 4.27
CA VAL A 275 3.03 -4.80 5.35
C VAL A 275 2.41 -5.39 6.60
N TYR A 276 3.17 -6.21 7.33
CA TYR A 276 2.68 -6.87 8.54
C TYR A 276 2.67 -5.91 9.73
N ARG A 277 1.80 -4.90 9.65
CA ARG A 277 1.60 -3.83 10.63
C ARG A 277 0.12 -3.70 10.99
N SER A 278 -0.15 -3.26 12.22
CA SER A 278 -1.50 -2.99 12.70
C SER A 278 -1.97 -1.61 12.21
N HIS A 279 -3.27 -1.33 12.33
CA HIS A 279 -3.83 -0.04 11.90
C HIS A 279 -3.18 1.17 12.61
N SER A 280 -2.90 1.03 13.90
CA SER A 280 -2.22 2.03 14.74
C SER A 280 -1.47 1.37 15.91
N GLY A 281 -0.93 2.18 16.82
CA GLY A 281 -0.16 1.74 18.00
C GLY A 281 1.34 1.56 17.76
N PRO A 282 2.09 0.98 18.72
CA PRO A 282 3.54 0.80 18.61
C PRO A 282 4.01 -0.12 17.47
N TYR A 283 3.12 -0.97 16.95
CA TYR A 283 3.33 -1.80 15.76
C TYR A 283 2.54 -1.29 14.55
N GLY A 284 2.03 -0.06 14.64
CA GLY A 284 1.17 0.58 13.68
C GLY A 284 1.85 0.88 12.36
N ILE A 285 1.04 0.97 11.32
CA ILE A 285 1.51 1.12 9.94
C ILE A 285 2.20 2.46 9.68
N VAL A 286 1.76 3.55 10.31
CA VAL A 286 2.38 4.89 10.20
C VAL A 286 3.75 4.90 10.88
N ASN A 287 3.85 4.28 12.06
CA ASN A 287 5.05 4.26 12.89
C ASN A 287 6.00 3.11 12.49
N SER A 288 6.19 2.90 11.19
CA SER A 288 6.95 1.76 10.66
C SER A 288 7.97 2.16 9.60
N GLU A 289 9.12 1.49 9.64
CA GLU A 289 10.17 1.63 8.62
C GLU A 289 9.62 1.20 7.25
N GLU A 290 8.79 0.15 7.17
CA GLU A 290 8.15 -0.27 5.92
C GLU A 290 7.27 0.84 5.32
N GLY A 291 6.50 1.51 6.17
CA GLY A 291 5.64 2.61 5.76
C GLY A 291 6.43 3.80 5.23
N TYR A 292 7.47 4.20 5.96
CA TYR A 292 8.37 5.27 5.55
C TYR A 292 9.11 4.94 4.25
N GLN A 293 9.68 3.74 4.12
CA GLN A 293 10.45 3.34 2.94
C GLN A 293 9.58 3.27 1.67
N ASN A 294 8.30 2.89 1.80
CA ASN A 294 7.32 2.99 0.71
C ASN A 294 6.92 4.43 0.40
N LEU A 295 6.67 5.26 1.42
CA LEU A 295 6.31 6.67 1.25
C LEU A 295 7.35 7.41 0.40
N VAL A 296 8.62 7.39 0.84
CA VAL A 296 9.66 8.20 0.18
C VAL A 296 10.01 7.67 -1.22
N ARG A 297 9.92 6.35 -1.45
CA ARG A 297 10.12 5.78 -2.79
C ARG A 297 8.97 6.09 -3.73
N PHE A 298 7.74 6.13 -3.22
CA PHE A 298 6.61 6.54 -4.04
C PHE A 298 6.64 8.04 -4.36
N LEU A 299 6.98 8.89 -3.38
CA LEU A 299 7.03 10.33 -3.60
C LEU A 299 8.22 10.73 -4.47
N PHE A 300 9.41 10.17 -4.20
CA PHE A 300 10.65 10.69 -4.78
C PHE A 300 11.37 9.70 -5.69
N GLY A 301 11.07 8.41 -5.64
CA GLY A 301 11.84 7.36 -6.33
C GLY A 301 11.92 7.56 -7.84
N THR A 302 12.84 6.85 -8.48
CA THR A 302 13.17 7.02 -9.90
C THR A 302 12.65 5.89 -10.79
N MET A 303 12.18 4.79 -10.17
CA MET A 303 11.70 3.61 -10.88
C MET A 303 10.47 3.04 -10.20
N LYS A 304 9.46 2.69 -10.99
CA LYS A 304 8.37 1.80 -10.59
C LYS A 304 8.62 0.43 -11.20
N ILE A 305 8.44 -0.62 -10.42
CA ILE A 305 8.48 -1.99 -10.89
C ILE A 305 7.26 -2.78 -10.41
N THR A 306 6.51 -3.32 -11.37
CA THR A 306 5.35 -4.19 -11.10
C THR A 306 5.70 -5.63 -11.46
N GLY A 307 5.54 -6.52 -10.49
CA GLY A 307 5.72 -7.96 -10.66
C GLY A 307 4.39 -8.67 -10.89
N ILE A 308 4.26 -9.37 -12.01
CA ILE A 308 3.09 -10.17 -12.37
C ILE A 308 3.56 -11.60 -12.58
N LEU A 309 2.83 -12.57 -12.04
CA LEU A 309 3.10 -13.96 -12.36
C LEU A 309 2.14 -14.44 -13.45
N GLU A 310 2.69 -14.87 -14.57
CA GLU A 310 1.98 -15.54 -15.66
C GLU A 310 2.22 -17.05 -15.51
N ALA A 311 1.19 -17.81 -15.13
CA ALA A 311 1.30 -19.27 -15.04
C ALA A 311 1.10 -19.89 -16.43
N ASP A 312 2.06 -20.68 -16.89
CA ASP A 312 1.95 -21.42 -18.15
C ASP A 312 1.48 -22.87 -17.92
N ALA A 313 1.87 -23.47 -16.79
CA ALA A 313 1.44 -24.79 -16.37
C ALA A 313 1.44 -24.90 -14.84
N LEU A 314 0.30 -25.31 -14.27
CA LEU A 314 0.14 -25.67 -12.86
C LEU A 314 -0.04 -27.18 -12.75
N PRO A 315 0.95 -27.94 -12.27
CA PRO A 315 0.84 -29.39 -12.22
C PRO A 315 -0.12 -29.81 -11.10
N LEU A 316 -0.95 -30.81 -11.42
CA LEU A 316 -1.74 -31.55 -10.44
C LEU A 316 -0.90 -32.75 -9.92
N PRO A 317 -0.97 -33.09 -8.62
CA PRO A 317 -0.39 -34.30 -8.09
C PRO A 317 -0.91 -35.54 -8.84
N PRO A 318 -0.12 -36.63 -8.95
CA PRO A 318 -0.50 -37.80 -9.75
C PRO A 318 -1.90 -38.39 -9.44
N PRO A 319 -2.32 -38.53 -8.16
CA PRO A 319 -3.67 -39.01 -7.84
C PRO A 319 -4.77 -38.09 -8.37
N ILE A 320 -4.58 -36.78 -8.24
CA ILE A 320 -5.54 -35.76 -8.69
C ILE A 320 -5.62 -35.71 -10.21
N LYS A 321 -4.47 -35.84 -10.87
CA LYS A 321 -4.41 -35.93 -12.34
C LYS A 321 -5.15 -37.16 -12.86
N LYS A 322 -5.13 -38.27 -12.13
CA LYS A 322 -5.90 -39.47 -12.46
C LYS A 322 -7.40 -39.20 -12.33
N LEU A 323 -7.87 -38.66 -11.20
CA LEU A 323 -9.28 -38.31 -10.99
C LEU A 323 -9.82 -37.37 -12.07
N HIS A 324 -9.06 -36.34 -12.44
CA HIS A 324 -9.42 -35.43 -13.54
C HIS A 324 -9.52 -36.17 -14.89
N LYS A 325 -8.58 -37.07 -15.19
CA LYS A 325 -8.63 -37.89 -16.42
C LYS A 325 -9.83 -38.84 -16.44
N ASP A 326 -10.24 -39.31 -15.27
CA ASP A 326 -11.39 -40.20 -15.10
C ASP A 326 -12.74 -39.43 -15.15
N GLY A 327 -12.72 -38.13 -15.48
CA GLY A 327 -13.92 -37.32 -15.72
C GLY A 327 -14.54 -36.68 -14.47
N LYS A 328 -13.86 -36.68 -13.32
CA LYS A 328 -14.32 -36.03 -12.09
C LYS A 328 -14.23 -34.50 -12.19
N ASP A 329 -15.18 -33.78 -11.58
CA ASP A 329 -15.07 -32.32 -11.41
C ASP A 329 -13.97 -32.04 -10.38
N VAL A 330 -12.84 -31.50 -10.85
CA VAL A 330 -11.68 -31.16 -10.01
C VAL A 330 -11.53 -29.66 -9.97
N ARG A 331 -11.77 -29.05 -8.81
CA ARG A 331 -11.52 -27.63 -8.59
C ARG A 331 -10.25 -27.44 -7.78
N ALA A 332 -9.43 -26.52 -8.24
CA ALA A 332 -8.19 -26.14 -7.58
C ALA A 332 -8.12 -24.62 -7.42
N SER A 333 -7.60 -24.16 -6.28
CA SER A 333 -7.19 -22.77 -6.11
C SER A 333 -5.75 -22.69 -5.65
N TYR A 334 -5.12 -21.55 -5.93
CA TYR A 334 -3.71 -21.32 -5.79
C TYR A 334 -3.46 -20.07 -4.96
N LEU A 335 -2.43 -20.15 -4.12
CA LEU A 335 -1.91 -19.06 -3.32
C LEU A 335 -0.57 -18.65 -3.90
N PHE A 336 -0.47 -17.36 -4.23
CA PHE A 336 0.76 -16.75 -4.71
C PHE A 336 1.29 -15.79 -3.65
N GLU A 337 2.47 -16.12 -3.16
CA GLU A 337 3.18 -15.40 -2.11
C GLU A 337 4.33 -14.64 -2.73
N ALA A 338 4.52 -13.40 -2.29
CA ALA A 338 5.59 -12.53 -2.77
C ALA A 338 6.06 -11.61 -1.65
N THR A 339 7.36 -11.60 -1.39
CA THR A 339 7.99 -10.61 -0.51
C THR A 339 9.08 -9.89 -1.27
N VAL A 340 9.06 -8.56 -1.26
CA VAL A 340 10.05 -7.74 -1.94
C VAL A 340 10.87 -6.94 -0.93
N ALA A 341 12.19 -7.03 -1.03
CA ALA A 341 13.12 -6.27 -0.19
C ALA A 341 14.28 -5.71 -1.03
N PRO A 342 14.62 -4.42 -0.93
CA PRO A 342 15.78 -3.84 -1.60
C PRO A 342 17.06 -4.30 -0.91
N ARG A 343 18.17 -4.28 -1.63
CA ARG A 343 19.50 -4.55 -1.06
C ARG A 343 19.78 -3.60 0.11
N GLY A 344 20.22 -4.17 1.22
CA GLY A 344 20.48 -3.43 2.46
C GLY A 344 19.25 -3.25 3.37
N ALA A 345 18.08 -3.78 3.00
CA ALA A 345 16.94 -3.82 3.91
C ALA A 345 17.18 -4.87 5.01
N PHE A 346 17.46 -4.39 6.23
CA PHE A 346 17.72 -5.26 7.39
C PHE A 346 16.44 -5.60 8.17
N THR A 347 15.59 -4.60 8.41
CA THR A 347 14.44 -4.72 9.32
C THR A 347 13.10 -4.49 8.65
N PHE A 348 13.08 -4.22 7.35
CA PHE A 348 11.88 -3.85 6.62
C PHE A 348 11.79 -4.59 5.28
N LYS A 349 10.56 -4.66 4.75
CA LYS A 349 10.23 -5.15 3.41
C LYS A 349 9.41 -4.08 2.72
N LEU A 350 9.53 -3.94 1.40
CA LEU A 350 8.68 -3.01 0.64
C LEU A 350 7.26 -3.55 0.52
N THR A 351 7.11 -4.86 0.36
CA THR A 351 5.82 -5.53 0.47
C THR A 351 6.02 -6.99 0.90
N GLU A 352 5.01 -7.53 1.57
CA GLU A 352 4.93 -8.93 1.98
C GLU A 352 3.50 -9.43 1.82
N ARG A 353 3.33 -10.43 0.96
CA ARG A 353 2.08 -11.15 0.77
C ARG A 353 2.32 -12.63 1.02
N ARG A 354 1.77 -13.13 2.12
CA ARG A 354 2.00 -14.49 2.60
C ARG A 354 0.73 -15.15 3.10
N LYS A 355 0.73 -16.48 3.17
CA LYS A 355 -0.37 -17.25 3.75
C LYS A 355 -0.50 -16.97 5.24
N GLU A 356 0.62 -16.86 5.94
CA GLU A 356 0.66 -16.63 7.39
C GLU A 356 0.14 -15.24 7.79
N THR A 357 0.13 -14.30 6.84
CA THR A 357 -0.42 -12.95 7.01
C THR A 357 -1.73 -12.75 6.25
N TYR A 358 -2.35 -13.85 5.79
CA TYR A 358 -3.65 -13.87 5.10
C TYR A 358 -3.74 -12.91 3.91
N SER A 359 -2.61 -12.65 3.25
CA SER A 359 -2.48 -11.60 2.23
C SER A 359 -1.97 -12.13 0.89
N ALA A 360 -1.61 -13.41 0.81
CA ALA A 360 -1.29 -14.11 -0.43
C ALA A 360 -2.37 -13.89 -1.49
N VAL A 361 -1.97 -13.80 -2.76
CA VAL A 361 -2.95 -13.68 -3.84
C VAL A 361 -3.65 -15.02 -3.99
N HIS A 362 -4.98 -15.04 -3.89
CA HIS A 362 -5.79 -16.19 -4.22
C HIS A 362 -6.28 -16.13 -5.67
N ARG A 363 -6.16 -17.23 -6.41
CA ARG A 363 -6.81 -17.42 -7.72
C ARG A 363 -7.32 -18.84 -7.86
N LYS A 364 -8.50 -18.99 -8.45
CA LYS A 364 -9.03 -20.27 -8.91
C LYS A 364 -8.33 -20.69 -10.20
N PHE A 365 -8.31 -21.99 -10.49
CA PHE A 365 -7.75 -22.52 -11.73
C PHE A 365 -8.37 -21.86 -12.97
N ASP A 366 -9.70 -21.77 -13.03
CA ASP A 366 -10.42 -21.19 -14.18
C ASP A 366 -10.18 -19.68 -14.34
N GLU A 367 -9.78 -18.98 -13.28
CA GLU A 367 -9.35 -17.58 -13.38
C GLU A 367 -7.96 -17.44 -14.03
N LEU A 368 -7.14 -18.49 -14.01
CA LEU A 368 -5.78 -18.50 -14.56
C LEU A 368 -5.73 -19.07 -15.97
N PHE A 369 -6.66 -19.99 -16.30
CA PHE A 369 -6.77 -20.65 -17.59
C PHE A 369 -8.25 -20.63 -17.99
N THR A 370 -8.64 -19.80 -18.95
CA THR A 370 -10.03 -19.80 -19.40
C THR A 370 -10.38 -21.12 -20.11
N SER A 371 -11.60 -21.59 -19.86
CA SER A 371 -12.10 -22.91 -20.25
C SER A 371 -12.09 -23.16 -21.76
N SER A 372 -11.78 -24.40 -22.13
CA SER A 372 -11.73 -25.01 -23.48
C SER A 372 -10.68 -24.43 -24.45
N ASN A 373 -9.43 -24.84 -24.21
CA ASN A 373 -8.21 -24.73 -25.01
C ASN A 373 -7.16 -23.86 -24.31
N PHE A 374 -6.14 -24.54 -23.79
CA PHE A 374 -4.97 -24.01 -23.07
C PHE A 374 -4.14 -22.95 -23.82
N GLU A 375 -4.62 -22.42 -24.95
CA GLU A 375 -3.91 -21.50 -25.83
C GLU A 375 -4.43 -20.06 -25.77
N SER A 376 -5.66 -19.79 -25.30
CA SER A 376 -6.21 -18.43 -25.21
C SER A 376 -5.86 -17.78 -23.87
N ARG A 377 -4.95 -16.78 -23.88
CA ARG A 377 -4.54 -16.00 -22.70
C ARG A 377 -5.27 -14.68 -22.48
N GLU A 378 -6.13 -14.26 -23.42
CA GLU A 378 -6.71 -12.90 -23.43
C GLU A 378 -7.60 -12.57 -22.22
N SER A 379 -8.00 -13.57 -21.44
CA SER A 379 -8.88 -13.44 -20.27
C SER A 379 -8.26 -13.96 -18.94
N ALA A 380 -6.99 -14.40 -18.94
CA ALA A 380 -6.33 -14.94 -17.76
C ALA A 380 -6.04 -13.84 -16.71
N ARG A 381 -6.57 -14.01 -15.49
CA ARG A 381 -6.44 -13.08 -14.36
C ARG A 381 -5.11 -13.25 -13.62
N SER A 382 -4.01 -13.09 -14.34
CA SER A 382 -2.64 -13.21 -13.80
C SER A 382 -2.46 -12.40 -12.52
N PRO A 383 -1.95 -13.00 -11.43
CA PRO A 383 -1.81 -12.31 -10.15
C PRO A 383 -0.71 -11.24 -10.21
N ILE A 384 -1.10 -9.99 -9.92
CA ILE A 384 -0.15 -8.92 -9.59
C ILE A 384 0.38 -9.22 -8.19
N LEU A 385 1.67 -9.53 -8.11
CA LEU A 385 2.36 -9.91 -6.89
C LEU A 385 2.75 -8.67 -6.07
N PHE A 386 3.30 -7.66 -6.74
CA PHE A 386 3.77 -6.43 -6.11
C PHE A 386 3.76 -5.24 -7.09
N SER A 387 3.70 -4.04 -6.55
CA SER A 387 4.02 -2.79 -7.23
C SER A 387 4.88 -1.96 -6.30
N THR A 388 6.19 -1.96 -6.53
CA THR A 388 7.17 -1.32 -5.65
C THR A 388 7.89 -0.22 -6.40
N PHE A 389 8.24 0.83 -5.68
CA PHE A 389 9.04 1.93 -6.18
C PHE A 389 10.48 1.74 -5.69
N LEU A 390 11.46 2.19 -6.46
CA LEU A 390 12.87 2.12 -6.14
C LEU A 390 13.51 3.47 -6.45
N ASP A 391 14.65 3.76 -5.83
CA ASP A 391 15.32 5.05 -5.93
C ASP A 391 16.82 4.85 -6.13
N GLU A 392 17.32 5.35 -7.26
CA GLU A 392 18.75 5.30 -7.59
C GLU A 392 19.63 6.03 -6.57
N ARG A 393 19.09 7.03 -5.85
CA ARG A 393 19.82 7.75 -4.79
C ARG A 393 20.09 6.90 -3.56
N LEU A 394 19.35 5.80 -3.39
CA LEU A 394 19.52 4.85 -2.28
C LEU A 394 20.46 3.68 -2.66
N ILE A 395 21.17 3.78 -3.78
CA ILE A 395 22.21 2.82 -4.16
C ILE A 395 23.48 3.13 -3.38
N HIS A 396 23.82 2.27 -2.42
CA HIS A 396 25.05 2.40 -1.64
C HIS A 396 26.29 1.75 -2.29
N ASN A 397 26.10 0.91 -3.31
CA ASN A 397 27.20 0.20 -3.97
C ASN A 397 26.95 0.02 -5.48
N GLY A 398 27.81 0.62 -6.31
CA GLY A 398 27.72 0.58 -7.77
C GLY A 398 26.63 1.51 -8.31
N LYS A 399 26.00 1.11 -9.42
CA LYS A 399 24.97 1.89 -10.14
C LYS A 399 23.69 1.11 -10.45
N THR A 400 23.52 -0.01 -9.75
CA THR A 400 22.47 -0.99 -10.03
C THR A 400 21.49 -1.02 -8.86
N LEU A 401 20.21 -0.86 -9.18
CA LEU A 401 19.13 -1.15 -8.25
C LEU A 401 19.08 -2.67 -8.06
N VAL A 402 19.14 -3.11 -6.81
CA VAL A 402 19.10 -4.54 -6.46
C VAL A 402 17.99 -4.76 -5.45
N PHE A 403 17.16 -5.75 -5.70
CA PHE A 403 16.11 -6.19 -4.78
C PHE A 403 15.87 -7.70 -4.91
N SER A 404 15.36 -8.32 -3.87
CA SER A 404 14.93 -9.72 -3.88
C SER A 404 13.42 -9.81 -3.99
N VAL A 405 12.96 -10.90 -4.60
CA VAL A 405 11.57 -11.35 -4.63
C VAL A 405 11.54 -12.79 -4.12
N ASP A 406 11.16 -12.98 -2.85
CA ASP A 406 10.88 -14.31 -2.30
C ASP A 406 9.48 -14.74 -2.76
N LEU A 407 9.43 -15.80 -3.58
CA LEU A 407 8.24 -16.27 -4.26
C LEU A 407 7.85 -17.66 -3.77
N GLY A 408 6.56 -17.83 -3.48
CA GLY A 408 5.94 -19.11 -3.14
C GLY A 408 4.65 -19.31 -3.93
N ILE A 409 4.48 -20.50 -4.50
CA ILE A 409 3.26 -20.90 -5.19
C ILE A 409 2.84 -22.25 -4.63
N SER A 410 1.65 -22.31 -4.05
CA SER A 410 1.07 -23.53 -3.48
C SER A 410 -0.41 -23.62 -3.79
N THR A 411 -1.00 -24.82 -3.65
CA THR A 411 -2.46 -24.99 -3.75
C THR A 411 -3.13 -24.74 -2.40
N THR A 412 -4.42 -24.41 -2.41
CA THR A 412 -5.27 -24.37 -1.21
C THR A 412 -5.84 -25.75 -0.85
N GLY A 413 -5.44 -26.80 -1.57
CA GLY A 413 -6.14 -28.09 -1.62
C GLY A 413 -6.97 -28.25 -2.90
N TYR A 414 -7.67 -29.38 -2.99
CA TYR A 414 -8.47 -29.78 -4.14
C TYR A 414 -9.89 -30.15 -3.69
N GLU A 415 -10.87 -29.81 -4.50
CA GLU A 415 -12.27 -30.20 -4.30
C GLU A 415 -12.69 -31.15 -5.41
N PHE A 416 -13.41 -32.21 -5.05
CA PHE A 416 -13.87 -33.30 -5.91
C PHE A 416 -15.38 -33.45 -5.76
N ASP A 417 -16.13 -33.28 -6.84
CA ASP A 417 -17.60 -33.43 -6.85
C ASP A 417 -18.30 -32.67 -5.69
N GLY A 418 -17.78 -31.50 -5.29
CA GLY A 418 -18.30 -30.70 -4.17
C GLY A 418 -17.70 -30.97 -2.78
N PHE A 419 -16.78 -31.94 -2.65
CA PHE A 419 -16.16 -32.32 -1.37
C PHE A 419 -14.66 -31.96 -1.32
N LEU A 420 -14.20 -31.40 -0.20
CA LEU A 420 -12.78 -31.11 0.04
C LEU A 420 -11.99 -32.41 0.21
N GLY A 421 -11.06 -32.69 -0.70
CA GLY A 421 -10.20 -33.88 -0.64
C GLY A 421 -8.96 -33.66 0.21
N PHE A 422 -9.13 -33.59 1.53
CA PHE A 422 -8.05 -33.39 2.48
C PHE A 422 -6.97 -34.48 2.42
N ASP A 423 -7.36 -35.73 2.11
CA ASP A 423 -6.45 -36.90 2.05
C ASP A 423 -5.33 -36.77 1.00
N HIS A 424 -5.45 -35.80 0.09
CA HIS A 424 -4.48 -35.54 -0.96
C HIS A 424 -3.71 -34.23 -0.77
N HIS A 425 -3.94 -33.50 0.33
CA HIS A 425 -3.24 -32.27 0.65
C HIS A 425 -2.09 -32.53 1.63
N ILE A 426 -0.86 -32.19 1.23
CA ILE A 426 0.30 -32.23 2.11
C ILE A 426 0.68 -30.78 2.49
N PRO A 427 0.60 -30.41 3.78
CA PRO A 427 1.01 -29.08 4.24
C PRO A 427 2.48 -28.79 3.90
N GLY A 428 2.76 -27.54 3.50
CA GLY A 428 4.11 -27.10 3.14
C GLY A 428 4.54 -27.50 1.73
N GLU A 429 3.69 -28.17 0.94
CA GLU A 429 3.98 -28.46 -0.45
C GLU A 429 3.86 -27.21 -1.35
N TYR A 430 4.94 -26.88 -2.06
CA TYR A 430 4.98 -25.83 -3.07
C TYR A 430 5.10 -26.42 -4.48
N LEU A 431 4.41 -25.78 -5.44
CA LEU A 431 4.59 -25.97 -6.88
C LEU A 431 5.86 -25.25 -7.36
N PHE A 432 6.15 -24.11 -6.75
CA PHE A 432 7.36 -23.31 -6.92
C PHE A 432 7.69 -22.59 -5.62
N ARG A 433 8.97 -22.58 -5.23
CA ARG A 433 9.47 -21.75 -4.13
C ARG A 433 10.91 -21.39 -4.38
N ASN A 434 11.20 -20.09 -4.50
CA ASN A 434 12.57 -19.60 -4.70
C ASN A 434 12.65 -18.10 -4.40
N THR A 435 13.85 -17.61 -4.11
CA THR A 435 14.13 -16.17 -4.07
C THR A 435 14.82 -15.74 -5.36
N VAL A 436 14.19 -14.78 -6.05
CA VAL A 436 14.72 -14.17 -7.26
C VAL A 436 15.39 -12.85 -6.88
N THR A 437 16.71 -12.76 -7.00
CA THR A 437 17.41 -11.49 -6.87
C THR A 437 17.43 -10.80 -8.23
N VAL A 438 16.86 -9.61 -8.30
CA VAL A 438 16.74 -8.79 -9.51
C VAL A 438 17.72 -7.64 -9.44
N ARG A 439 18.43 -7.41 -10.55
CA ARG A 439 19.40 -6.34 -10.76
C ARG A 439 18.91 -5.50 -11.93
N ALA A 440 18.51 -4.25 -11.68
CA ALA A 440 18.06 -3.30 -12.67
C ALA A 440 19.10 -2.18 -12.84
N THR A 441 19.62 -2.02 -14.05
CA THR A 441 20.59 -0.95 -14.39
C THR A 441 20.01 -0.09 -15.49
N LYS A 442 19.98 1.22 -15.28
CA LYS A 442 19.51 2.18 -16.28
C LYS A 442 20.48 2.23 -17.47
N SER A 443 19.94 2.26 -18.68
CA SER A 443 20.68 2.32 -19.94
C SER A 443 19.99 3.30 -20.89
N GLY A 444 20.32 4.59 -20.76
CA GLY A 444 19.56 5.67 -21.40
C GLY A 444 18.16 5.75 -20.81
N ASP A 445 17.15 5.74 -21.69
CA ASP A 445 15.72 5.72 -21.31
C ASP A 445 15.16 4.31 -21.06
N SER A 446 15.98 3.27 -21.22
CA SER A 446 15.59 1.87 -21.02
C SER A 446 16.26 1.26 -19.78
N TRP A 447 15.78 0.07 -19.39
CA TRP A 447 16.31 -0.69 -18.26
C TRP A 447 16.96 -1.98 -18.75
N SER A 448 18.10 -2.36 -18.18
CA SER A 448 18.66 -3.70 -18.30
C SER A 448 18.36 -4.49 -17.04
N ILE A 449 17.57 -5.57 -17.19
CA ILE A 449 17.21 -6.46 -16.09
C ILE A 449 18.03 -7.74 -16.13
N ARG A 450 18.65 -8.06 -15.00
CA ARG A 450 19.32 -9.34 -14.75
C ARG A 450 18.75 -9.98 -13.50
N TYR A 451 18.88 -11.30 -13.39
CA TYR A 451 18.36 -12.03 -12.25
C TYR A 451 19.24 -13.21 -11.83
N ILE A 452 19.06 -13.62 -10.59
CA ILE A 452 19.71 -14.78 -9.96
C ILE A 452 18.62 -15.53 -9.19
N LEU A 453 18.55 -16.84 -9.37
CA LEU A 453 17.78 -17.72 -8.50
C LEU A 453 18.69 -18.17 -7.36
N SER A 454 18.19 -18.04 -6.12
CA SER A 454 19.04 -18.17 -4.93
C SER A 454 19.49 -19.62 -4.65
N ASP A 455 18.82 -20.60 -5.25
CA ASP A 455 19.21 -22.01 -5.25
C ASP A 455 20.28 -22.36 -6.30
N GLU A 456 20.52 -21.50 -7.29
CA GLU A 456 21.50 -21.73 -8.35
C GLU A 456 22.83 -21.01 -8.11
N SER A 457 22.82 -19.82 -7.50
CA SER A 457 24.03 -19.01 -7.33
C SER A 457 23.88 -17.95 -6.23
N TRP A 458 25.01 -17.53 -5.68
CA TRP A 458 25.07 -16.41 -4.75
C TRP A 458 24.55 -15.11 -5.39
N ALA A 459 23.83 -14.32 -4.58
CA ALA A 459 23.21 -13.08 -4.99
C ALA A 459 24.21 -12.02 -5.52
N GLU A 460 25.50 -12.12 -5.16
CA GLU A 460 26.55 -11.20 -5.63
C GLU A 460 27.06 -11.48 -7.04
N SER A 461 26.69 -12.61 -7.65
CA SER A 461 27.05 -12.89 -9.04
C SER A 461 26.42 -11.88 -10.01
N ARG A 462 26.92 -11.82 -11.25
CA ARG A 462 26.33 -10.98 -12.30
C ARG A 462 24.91 -11.43 -12.67
N GLY A 463 24.53 -12.68 -12.37
CA GLY A 463 23.26 -13.28 -12.79
C GLY A 463 23.14 -13.46 -14.30
N ARG A 464 21.94 -13.81 -14.76
CA ARG A 464 21.57 -13.98 -16.18
C ARG A 464 20.72 -12.80 -16.65
N LYS A 465 20.73 -12.49 -17.96
CA LYS A 465 19.79 -11.48 -18.51
C LYS A 465 18.36 -12.03 -18.38
N ALA A 466 17.42 -11.20 -17.97
CA ALA A 466 16.00 -11.52 -18.13
C ALA A 466 15.68 -11.63 -19.63
N LYS A 467 14.65 -12.42 -19.95
CA LYS A 467 14.11 -12.45 -21.31
C LYS A 467 13.21 -11.23 -21.50
N GLU A 468 12.91 -10.89 -22.74
CA GLU A 468 12.09 -9.75 -23.11
C GLU A 468 11.18 -10.16 -24.27
N ASP A 469 9.92 -9.73 -24.23
CA ASP A 469 8.95 -9.84 -25.32
C ASP A 469 8.13 -8.53 -25.38
N ALA A 470 7.04 -8.50 -26.16
CA ALA A 470 6.21 -7.31 -26.34
C ALA A 470 5.61 -6.76 -25.03
N ASP A 471 5.48 -7.58 -23.98
CA ASP A 471 4.90 -7.19 -22.69
C ASP A 471 5.96 -6.78 -21.63
N GLY A 472 7.24 -6.77 -22.01
CA GLY A 472 8.38 -6.34 -21.19
C GLY A 472 9.27 -7.49 -20.71
N PHE A 473 10.05 -7.24 -19.66
CA PHE A 473 11.00 -8.24 -19.12
C PHE A 473 10.29 -9.39 -18.42
N TYR A 474 10.80 -10.60 -18.57
CA TYR A 474 10.34 -11.74 -17.79
C TYR A 474 11.46 -12.72 -17.41
N ILE A 475 11.24 -13.37 -16.27
CA ILE A 475 12.12 -14.40 -15.73
C ILE A 475 11.37 -15.73 -15.81
N PRO A 476 11.86 -16.72 -16.59
CA PRO A 476 11.23 -18.02 -16.68
C PRO A 476 11.39 -18.77 -15.35
N LEU A 477 10.28 -19.28 -14.83
CA LEU A 477 10.18 -20.06 -13.62
C LEU A 477 9.78 -21.49 -13.96
N LYS A 478 10.52 -22.48 -13.47
CA LYS A 478 10.22 -23.89 -13.70
C LYS A 478 10.62 -24.76 -12.51
N THR A 479 9.91 -25.86 -12.31
CA THR A 479 10.31 -26.91 -11.35
C THR A 479 10.27 -28.29 -11.99
N THR A 480 10.96 -29.25 -11.37
CA THR A 480 10.91 -30.67 -11.77
C THR A 480 9.52 -31.28 -11.59
N LYS A 481 8.67 -30.72 -10.70
CA LYS A 481 7.26 -31.08 -10.54
C LYS A 481 6.39 -30.72 -11.76
N GLY A 482 6.92 -29.95 -12.71
CA GLY A 482 6.22 -29.54 -13.92
C GLY A 482 5.56 -28.17 -13.85
N PHE A 483 5.80 -27.38 -12.79
CA PHE A 483 5.42 -25.97 -12.79
C PHE A 483 6.17 -25.23 -13.89
N LYS A 484 5.46 -24.41 -14.66
CA LYS A 484 6.02 -23.50 -15.64
C LYS A 484 5.30 -22.16 -15.54
N GLY A 485 6.05 -21.07 -15.55
CA GLY A 485 5.49 -19.73 -15.61
C GLY A 485 6.56 -18.68 -15.83
N LYS A 486 6.14 -17.42 -15.79
CA LYS A 486 6.99 -16.25 -15.96
C LYS A 486 6.74 -15.28 -14.82
N LEU A 487 7.81 -14.82 -14.16
CA LEU A 487 7.75 -13.57 -13.39
C LEU A 487 7.98 -12.43 -14.37
N ARG A 488 6.88 -11.79 -14.78
CA ARG A 488 6.87 -10.58 -15.60
C ARG A 488 7.23 -9.37 -14.73
N LEU A 489 8.15 -8.56 -15.21
CA LEU A 489 8.64 -7.35 -14.57
C LEU A 489 8.40 -6.16 -15.50
N LYS A 490 7.40 -5.34 -15.16
CA LYS A 490 7.14 -4.07 -15.85
C LYS A 490 7.92 -2.97 -15.14
N ALA A 491 9.03 -2.57 -15.75
CA ALA A 491 9.96 -1.56 -15.25
C ALA A 491 9.71 -0.22 -15.96
N GLU A 492 9.34 0.80 -15.21
CA GLU A 492 8.95 2.12 -15.73
C GLU A 492 9.77 3.20 -15.00
N PRO A 493 10.30 4.22 -15.71
CA PRO A 493 10.75 5.45 -15.05
C PRO A 493 9.63 6.05 -14.18
N TRP A 494 10.00 6.63 -13.04
CA TRP A 494 9.05 7.27 -12.13
C TRP A 494 9.46 8.70 -11.80
N SER A 495 8.51 9.63 -11.84
CA SER A 495 8.66 11.05 -11.51
C SER A 495 7.42 11.63 -10.86
#